data_AF-A0A7S4IBA7-F1
#
_entry.id   AF-A0A7S4IBA7-F1
#
_cell.length_a   1.000
_cell.length_b   1.000
_cell.length_c   1.000
_cell.angle_alpha   90.00
_cell.angle_beta   90.00
_cell.angle_gamma   90.00
#
_symmetry.space_group_name_H-M   'P 1'
#
loop_
_entity.id
_entity.type
_entity.pdbx_description
1 polymer ?
#
loop_
_entity_poly.entity_id
_entity_poly.type
_entity_poly.pdbx_seq_one_letter_code
_entity_poly.pdbx_strand_id
1 'polypeptide(L)'
;MSCSDCGNSLALDTHCTINGKKVCNACKSYKICSACNKNLATNMFVNANQRVYHERCFRCSECSAPLKDRYLVDGPKVLCPPCGNAPPKRSNVGTMCPKCNRAATGTIIKALGKVYHERCFVCHKCSRD
;
A
#
# COMPACT_ATOMS: atom_id res chain seq x y z
N MET A 1 -2.25 -27.72 22.74
CA MET A 1 -1.30 -26.65 22.31
C MET A 1 -1.23 -26.66 20.80
N SER A 2 -1.50 -25.54 20.13
CA SER A 2 -1.60 -25.45 18.67
C SER A 2 -0.62 -24.43 18.07
N CYS A 3 -0.23 -24.66 16.82
CA CYS A 3 0.63 -23.76 16.06
C CYS A 3 -0.09 -22.43 15.80
N SER A 4 0.59 -21.32 16.09
CA SER A 4 0.01 -19.98 15.93
C SER A 4 -0.21 -19.57 14.48
N ASP A 5 0.47 -20.22 13.53
CA ASP A 5 0.42 -19.89 12.10
C ASP A 5 -0.52 -20.82 11.30
N CYS A 6 -0.60 -22.11 11.64
CA CYS A 6 -1.40 -23.09 10.89
C CYS A 6 -2.48 -23.80 11.70
N GLY A 7 -2.53 -23.62 13.02
CA GLY A 7 -3.51 -24.27 13.89
C GLY A 7 -3.25 -25.74 14.22
N ASN A 8 -2.28 -26.40 13.57
CA ASN A 8 -1.95 -27.81 13.84
C ASN A 8 -1.54 -28.04 15.30
N SER A 9 -1.89 -29.23 15.83
CA SER A 9 -1.51 -29.63 17.17
C SER A 9 0.01 -29.77 17.30
N LEU A 10 0.59 -29.10 18.28
CA LEU A 10 2.02 -29.18 18.63
C LEU A 10 2.29 -30.29 19.67
N ALA A 11 1.32 -31.18 19.91
CA ALA A 11 1.43 -32.21 20.95
C ALA A 11 2.45 -33.30 20.60
N LEU A 12 2.65 -33.58 19.31
CA LEU A 12 3.54 -34.64 18.80
C LEU A 12 4.72 -34.09 17.99
N ASP A 13 4.79 -32.77 17.80
CA ASP A 13 5.75 -32.14 16.89
C ASP A 13 6.69 -31.19 17.65
N THR A 14 7.94 -31.12 17.20
CA THR A 14 8.90 -30.16 17.76
C THR A 14 8.47 -28.74 17.36
N HIS A 15 8.32 -27.87 18.35
CA HIS A 15 7.88 -26.50 18.15
C HIS A 15 8.98 -25.52 18.53
N CYS A 16 9.03 -24.40 17.82
CA CYS A 16 9.89 -23.27 18.17
C CYS A 16 9.03 -22.13 18.69
N THR A 17 9.60 -21.31 19.57
CA THR A 17 8.98 -20.07 20.02
C THR A 17 9.60 -18.91 19.25
N ILE A 18 8.83 -18.28 18.38
CA ILE A 18 9.26 -17.11 17.59
C ILE A 18 8.43 -15.92 18.07
N ASN A 19 9.07 -14.89 18.60
CA ASN A 19 8.39 -13.70 19.15
C ASN A 19 7.28 -14.04 20.17
N GLY A 20 7.54 -15.02 21.05
CA GLY A 20 6.57 -15.49 22.05
C GLY A 20 5.43 -16.36 21.52
N LYS A 21 5.35 -16.60 20.20
CA LYS A 21 4.34 -17.47 19.57
C LYS A 21 4.91 -18.87 19.37
N LYS A 22 4.14 -19.90 19.71
CA LYS A 22 4.52 -21.30 19.45
C LYS A 22 4.17 -21.66 18.01
N VAL A 23 5.18 -22.09 17.26
CA VAL A 23 5.09 -22.39 15.82
C VAL A 23 5.68 -23.77 15.55
N CYS A 24 5.05 -24.59 14.70
CA CYS A 24 5.59 -25.90 14.33
C CYS A 24 6.84 -25.76 13.46
N ASN A 25 7.65 -26.81 13.39
CA ASN A 25 8.88 -26.78 12.60
C ASN A 25 8.63 -26.57 11.09
N ALA A 26 7.50 -27.07 10.57
CA ALA A 26 7.06 -26.75 9.20
C ALA A 26 6.78 -25.25 9.02
N CYS A 27 6.20 -24.60 10.04
CA CYS A 27 5.93 -23.16 10.03
C CYS A 27 7.16 -22.28 10.18
N LYS A 28 8.16 -22.76 10.92
CA LYS A 28 9.44 -22.07 11.14
C LYS A 28 10.16 -21.72 9.84
N SER A 29 10.05 -22.58 8.83
CA SER A 29 10.81 -22.46 7.58
C SER A 29 10.05 -21.71 6.48
N TYR A 30 8.82 -21.23 6.73
CA TYR A 30 8.06 -20.54 5.70
C TYR A 30 8.64 -19.17 5.40
N LYS A 31 8.75 -18.86 4.11
CA LYS A 31 9.06 -17.51 3.67
C LYS A 31 7.90 -16.58 4.00
N ILE A 32 8.19 -15.32 4.34
CA ILE A 32 7.19 -14.30 4.69
C ILE A 32 6.99 -13.35 3.50
N CYS A 33 5.74 -13.11 3.11
CA CYS A 33 5.43 -12.18 2.04
C CYS A 33 5.84 -10.75 2.41
N SER A 34 6.68 -10.12 1.60
CA SER A 34 7.20 -8.76 1.81
C SER A 34 6.15 -7.65 1.66
N ALA A 35 4.95 -7.96 1.14
CA ALA A 35 3.85 -6.98 1.00
C ALA A 35 2.81 -7.08 2.11
N CYS A 36 2.49 -8.28 2.60
CA CYS A 36 1.43 -8.46 3.61
C CYS A 36 1.93 -9.04 4.95
N ASN A 37 3.21 -9.39 5.07
CA ASN A 37 3.83 -9.99 6.24
C ASN A 37 3.17 -11.30 6.72
N LYS A 38 2.47 -12.01 5.83
CA LYS A 38 1.90 -13.34 6.11
C LYS A 38 2.74 -14.45 5.47
N ASN A 39 2.67 -15.65 6.05
CA ASN A 39 3.42 -16.80 5.58
C ASN A 39 3.03 -17.18 4.14
N LEU A 40 4.03 -17.59 3.38
CA LEU A 40 3.90 -18.25 2.09
C LEU A 40 3.85 -19.75 2.37
N ALA A 41 2.65 -20.24 2.74
CA ALA A 41 2.43 -21.63 3.13
C ALA A 41 2.65 -22.63 1.97
N THR A 42 2.62 -22.15 0.73
CA THR A 42 2.73 -22.93 -0.51
C THR A 42 4.03 -22.62 -1.26
N ASN A 43 4.53 -23.57 -2.05
CA ASN A 43 5.66 -23.35 -2.97
C ASN A 43 5.36 -22.37 -4.13
N MET A 44 4.11 -21.89 -4.25
CA MET A 44 3.72 -20.88 -5.24
C MET A 44 3.87 -19.47 -4.68
N PHE A 45 5.02 -18.86 -4.93
CA PHE A 45 5.34 -17.48 -4.57
C PHE A 45 6.19 -16.82 -5.65
N VAL A 46 6.10 -15.49 -5.74
CA VAL A 46 6.89 -14.69 -6.68
C VAL A 46 8.16 -14.22 -6.00
N ASN A 47 9.32 -14.48 -6.60
CA ASN A 47 10.59 -13.88 -6.20
C ASN A 47 10.83 -12.62 -7.04
N ALA A 48 10.99 -11.47 -6.40
CA ALA A 48 11.29 -10.21 -7.07
C ALA A 48 12.17 -9.34 -6.18
N ASN A 49 13.29 -8.85 -6.72
CA ASN A 49 14.23 -8.00 -6.00
C ASN A 49 14.65 -8.55 -4.61
N GLN A 50 15.12 -9.82 -4.58
CA GLN A 50 15.49 -10.53 -3.34
C GLN A 50 14.38 -10.65 -2.27
N ARG A 51 13.15 -10.31 -2.63
CA ARG A 51 11.96 -10.41 -1.79
C ARG A 51 11.01 -11.45 -2.35
N VAL A 52 10.10 -11.89 -1.48
CA VAL A 52 9.09 -12.89 -1.81
C VAL A 52 7.69 -12.36 -1.59
N TYR A 53 6.78 -12.70 -2.49
CA TYR A 53 5.41 -12.22 -2.46
C TYR A 53 4.44 -13.35 -2.75
N HIS A 54 3.23 -13.31 -2.18
CA HIS A 54 2.14 -14.07 -2.77
C HIS A 54 1.91 -13.56 -4.20
N GLU A 55 1.51 -14.42 -5.13
CA GLU A 55 1.18 -13.99 -6.50
C GLU A 55 0.17 -12.84 -6.51
N ARG A 56 -0.87 -12.93 -5.67
CA ARG A 56 -1.87 -11.87 -5.49
C ARG A 56 -1.33 -10.60 -4.82
N CYS A 57 -0.21 -10.68 -4.12
CA CYS A 57 0.39 -9.56 -3.40
C CYS A 57 1.48 -8.87 -4.23
N PHE A 58 1.93 -9.46 -5.34
CA PHE A 58 2.88 -8.83 -6.24
C PHE A 58 2.17 -7.81 -7.14
N ARG A 59 2.00 -6.60 -6.59
CA ARG A 59 1.22 -5.51 -7.17
C ARG A 59 1.97 -4.18 -7.08
N CYS A 60 1.69 -3.28 -8.02
CA CYS A 60 2.26 -1.94 -8.03
C CYS A 60 1.92 -1.19 -6.73
N SER A 61 2.92 -0.65 -6.05
CA SER A 61 2.74 0.10 -4.79
C SER A 61 1.93 1.39 -4.95
N GLU A 62 1.75 1.90 -6.17
CA GLU A 62 1.06 3.17 -6.45
C GLU A 62 -0.37 2.99 -7.01
N CYS A 63 -0.61 1.95 -7.81
CA CYS A 63 -1.91 1.73 -8.46
C CYS A 63 -2.55 0.37 -8.15
N SER A 64 -1.89 -0.48 -7.37
CA SER A 64 -2.35 -1.84 -7.01
C SER A 64 -2.59 -2.79 -8.19
N ALA A 65 -2.16 -2.42 -9.40
CA ALA A 65 -2.21 -3.29 -10.57
C ALA A 65 -1.29 -4.51 -10.37
N PRO A 66 -1.70 -5.72 -10.79
CA PRO A 66 -0.85 -6.91 -10.71
C PRO A 66 0.42 -6.72 -11.56
N LEU A 67 1.55 -7.15 -11.01
CA LEU A 67 2.84 -7.16 -11.70
C LEU A 67 3.13 -8.59 -12.18
N LYS A 68 3.68 -8.75 -13.38
CA LYS A 68 4.10 -10.04 -13.94
C LYS A 68 5.49 -9.92 -14.55
N ASP A 69 5.56 -9.49 -15.81
CA ASP A 69 6.78 -9.60 -16.61
C ASP A 69 7.72 -8.41 -16.45
N ARG A 70 7.18 -7.19 -16.37
CA ARG A 70 7.96 -5.96 -16.26
C ARG A 70 7.54 -5.16 -15.05
N TYR A 71 8.50 -4.85 -14.20
CA TYR A 71 8.34 -3.99 -13.04
C TYR A 71 9.61 -3.18 -12.81
N LEU A 72 9.46 -2.09 -12.06
CA LEU A 72 10.53 -1.22 -11.61
C LEU A 72 10.62 -1.35 -10.09
N VAL A 73 11.82 -1.14 -9.56
CA VAL A 73 12.06 -1.16 -8.12
C VAL A 73 12.57 0.22 -7.73
N ASP A 74 11.91 0.83 -6.75
CA ASP A 74 12.31 2.10 -6.15
C ASP A 74 12.37 1.92 -4.62
N GLY A 75 13.57 1.62 -4.11
CA GLY A 75 13.77 1.24 -2.71
C GLY A 75 12.91 0.04 -2.30
N PRO A 76 11.98 0.18 -1.34
CA PRO A 76 11.08 -0.90 -0.94
C PRO A 76 9.86 -1.07 -1.85
N LYS A 77 9.61 -0.13 -2.79
CA LYS A 77 8.44 -0.14 -3.65
C LYS A 77 8.69 -0.94 -4.93
N VAL A 78 7.68 -1.69 -5.35
CA VAL A 78 7.63 -2.33 -6.67
C VAL A 78 6.57 -1.63 -7.50
N LEU A 79 6.96 -1.11 -8.66
CA LEU A 79 6.14 -0.23 -9.48
C LEU A 79 5.91 -0.87 -10.85
N CYS A 80 4.71 -0.68 -11.42
CA CYS A 80 4.52 -0.96 -12.83
C CYS A 80 5.26 0.11 -13.68
N PRO A 81 5.65 -0.20 -14.93
CA PRO A 81 6.34 0.76 -15.80
C PRO A 81 5.61 2.11 -15.93
N PRO A 82 4.27 2.15 -16.08
CA PRO A 82 3.53 3.42 -16.10
C PRO A 82 3.69 4.26 -14.82
N CYS A 83 3.78 3.64 -13.65
CA CYS A 83 3.91 4.38 -12.39
C CYS A 83 5.35 4.77 -12.06
N GLY A 84 6.35 3.95 -12.41
CA GLY A 84 7.76 4.27 -12.17
C GLY A 84 8.36 5.23 -13.19
N ASN A 85 7.84 5.26 -14.42
CA ASN A 85 8.28 6.22 -15.46
C ASN A 85 7.40 7.48 -15.49
N ALA A 86 6.32 7.53 -14.71
CA ALA A 86 5.55 8.75 -14.59
C ALA A 86 6.41 9.84 -13.96
N PRO A 87 6.27 11.11 -14.38
CA PRO A 87 6.82 12.22 -13.62
C PRO A 87 6.32 12.10 -12.17
N PRO A 88 7.10 12.53 -11.16
CA PRO A 88 6.69 12.46 -9.78
C PRO A 88 5.28 13.04 -9.70
N LYS A 89 4.30 12.20 -9.33
CA LYS A 89 2.96 12.66 -9.06
C LYS A 89 3.15 13.66 -7.94
N ARG A 90 3.20 14.95 -8.26
CA ARG A 90 3.11 16.02 -7.26
C ARG A 90 1.96 15.57 -6.42
N SER A 91 2.24 15.19 -5.17
CA SER A 91 1.26 14.60 -4.29
C SER A 91 -0.01 15.38 -4.50
N ASN A 92 -1.11 14.69 -4.79
CA ASN A 92 -2.43 15.29 -4.95
C ASN A 92 -2.93 15.91 -3.62
N VAL A 93 -2.05 16.58 -2.88
CA VAL A 93 -2.35 17.88 -2.30
C VAL A 93 -2.55 18.88 -3.45
N GLY A 94 -3.49 18.57 -4.35
CA GLY A 94 -4.26 19.66 -4.95
C GLY A 94 -4.81 20.43 -3.77
N THR A 95 -4.56 21.73 -3.72
CA THR A 95 -4.97 22.52 -2.56
C THR A 95 -6.46 22.31 -2.35
N MET A 96 -6.81 21.64 -1.25
CA MET A 96 -8.20 21.32 -0.95
C MET A 96 -8.93 22.62 -0.70
N CYS A 97 -10.12 22.78 -1.28
CA CYS A 97 -10.93 23.94 -1.02
C CYS A 97 -11.36 23.94 0.46
N PRO A 98 -10.96 24.93 1.29
CA PRO A 98 -11.29 24.94 2.71
C PRO A 98 -12.78 24.99 3.01
N LYS A 99 -13.60 25.43 2.05
CA LYS A 99 -15.06 25.54 2.20
C LYS A 99 -15.79 24.21 2.01
N CYS A 100 -15.37 23.39 1.05
CA CYS A 100 -16.09 22.16 0.69
C CYS A 100 -15.26 20.89 0.90
N ASN A 101 -13.99 21.03 1.29
CA ASN A 101 -13.01 19.96 1.55
C ASN A 101 -12.83 18.99 0.38
N ARG A 102 -13.04 19.47 -0.86
CA ARG A 102 -12.80 18.73 -2.11
C ARG A 102 -11.59 19.32 -2.83
N ALA A 103 -10.97 18.52 -3.69
CA ALA A 103 -9.89 18.97 -4.55
C ALA A 103 -10.32 20.17 -5.38
N ALA A 104 -9.56 21.25 -5.33
CA ALA A 104 -9.79 22.42 -6.16
C ALA A 104 -9.31 22.10 -7.60
N THR A 105 -10.22 21.60 -8.43
CA THR A 105 -10.01 21.27 -9.84
C THR A 105 -10.70 22.32 -10.73
N GLY A 106 -10.12 22.61 -11.90
CA GLY A 106 -10.65 23.61 -12.84
C GLY A 106 -10.27 25.06 -12.46
N THR A 107 -11.19 26.00 -12.68
CA THR A 107 -11.01 27.42 -12.32
C THR A 107 -11.03 27.60 -10.81
N ILE A 108 -9.93 28.12 -10.27
CA ILE A 108 -9.69 28.20 -8.83
C ILE A 108 -9.18 29.58 -8.44
N ILE A 109 -9.61 30.07 -7.28
CA ILE A 109 -9.21 31.38 -6.75
C ILE A 109 -8.22 31.16 -5.61
N LYS A 110 -7.05 31.80 -5.72
CA LYS A 110 -6.01 31.82 -4.68
C LYS A 110 -6.17 33.07 -3.82
N ALA A 111 -6.45 32.89 -2.53
CA ALA A 111 -6.56 33.98 -1.58
C ALA A 111 -5.96 33.55 -0.24
N LEU A 112 -5.11 34.41 0.35
CA LEU A 112 -4.52 34.20 1.68
C LEU A 112 -3.79 32.85 1.83
N GLY A 113 -3.05 32.43 0.79
CA GLY A 113 -2.32 31.16 0.78
C GLY A 113 -3.20 29.90 0.68
N LYS A 114 -4.51 30.05 0.52
CA LYS A 114 -5.47 28.96 0.33
C LYS A 114 -6.10 29.03 -1.07
N VAL A 115 -6.60 27.91 -1.55
CA VAL A 115 -7.28 27.81 -2.86
C VAL A 115 -8.73 27.48 -2.63
N TYR A 116 -9.63 28.19 -3.31
CA TYR A 116 -11.07 27.94 -3.26
C TYR A 116 -11.57 27.65 -4.68
N HIS A 117 -12.65 26.87 -4.81
CA HIS A 117 -13.42 26.90 -6.06
C HIS A 117 -13.99 28.31 -6.25
N GLU A 118 -14.14 28.74 -7.49
CA GLU A 118 -14.81 30.00 -7.85
C GLU A 118 -16.16 30.15 -7.13
N ARG A 119 -17.02 29.12 -7.23
CA ARG A 119 -18.31 29.04 -6.50
C ARG A 119 -18.19 29.00 -4.97
N CYS A 120 -17.02 28.65 -4.45
CA CYS A 120 -16.78 28.55 -3.02
C CYS A 120 -16.28 29.88 -2.44
N PHE A 121 -15.66 30.73 -3.25
CA PHE A 121 -15.15 32.03 -2.83
C PHE A 121 -16.24 33.10 -2.87
N VAL A 122 -17.21 33.00 -1.95
CA VAL A 122 -18.30 33.98 -1.81
C VAL A 122 -18.13 34.77 -0.53
N CYS A 123 -18.42 36.07 -0.58
CA CYS A 123 -18.39 36.93 0.59
C CYS A 123 -19.55 36.56 1.53
N HIS A 124 -19.22 36.10 2.74
CA HIS A 124 -20.22 35.74 3.76
C HIS A 124 -21.10 36.94 4.22
N LYS A 125 -20.64 38.17 3.94
CA LYS A 125 -21.32 39.40 4.34
C LYS A 125 -22.24 39.97 3.25
N CYS A 126 -22.02 39.63 1.98
CA CYS A 126 -22.69 40.31 0.86
C CYS A 126 -23.37 39.38 -0.16
N SER A 127 -23.10 38.05 -0.14
CA SER A 127 -23.70 37.04 -1.04
C SER A 127 -23.92 37.49 -2.50
N ARG A 128 -22.95 38.20 -3.08
CA ARG A 128 -22.95 38.57 -4.50
C ARG A 128 -21.62 38.15 -5.14
N ASP A 129 -21.75 37.72 -6.38
CA ASP A 129 -20.69 37.35 -7.35
C ASP A 129 -19.73 38.51 -7.63
#